data_AF-B5VV07-F1
#
_entry.id   AF-B5VV07-F1
#
_cell.length_a   1.000
_cell.length_b   1.000
_cell.length_c   1.000
_cell.angle_alpha   90.00
_cell.angle_beta   90.00
_cell.angle_gamma   90.00
#
_symmetry.space_group_name_H-M   'P 1'
#
loop_
_entity.id
_entity.type
_entity.pdbx_description
1 polymer ?
#
loop_
_entity_poly.entity_id
_entity_poly.type
_entity_poly.pdbx_seq_one_letter_code
_entity_poly.pdbx_strand_id
1 'polypeptide(L)'
;MVQFYIQPDSDIPASNQLFNQIRFAIASRQFPPGHRLPSTRQLAMQTGLHRNTISKVYRQLEDHGLVEAQAGSGIYVKALGHEGGSRASSPILEHYPQANQIIQQSLDNLLSQGCSLNEARELFLAEIDWRLRCSARVLVTAPTQDIGIGQLMAQELEVALKIPVQLIPIEKLAETIEQVPSGTVVTSRYFIGQAEAVAGPRSVRVIPVDIYDFAKEIALVQQLPKGTYLGIISLSSGLLRATEVIIHSLRGDDVLVMTAQLPNDYRINAIVRSAKVVICDQASVKAVKDAILANREEIIRPPQLVCCENYIGSKSINLLKRELGLN
;
A
#
# COMPACT_ATOMS: atom_id res chain seq x y z
N MET A 1 -21.08 -23.68 -42.52
CA MET A 1 -20.36 -24.92 -42.15
C MET A 1 -19.30 -25.15 -43.23
N VAL A 2 -18.02 -25.23 -42.85
CA VAL A 2 -16.91 -25.34 -43.82
C VAL A 2 -17.08 -26.61 -44.67
N GLN A 3 -16.94 -26.48 -45.99
CA GLN A 3 -17.04 -27.63 -46.89
C GLN A 3 -15.65 -28.13 -47.33
N PHE A 4 -15.39 -29.42 -47.15
CA PHE A 4 -14.17 -30.09 -47.55
C PHE A 4 -14.37 -30.85 -48.87
N TYR A 5 -13.42 -30.72 -49.80
CA TYR A 5 -13.50 -31.26 -51.15
C TYR A 5 -12.30 -32.16 -51.43
N ILE A 6 -12.52 -33.32 -52.07
CA ILE A 6 -11.45 -34.26 -52.42
C ILE A 6 -11.47 -34.47 -53.92
N GLN A 7 -10.31 -34.31 -54.57
CA GLN A 7 -10.12 -34.62 -55.98
C GLN A 7 -9.45 -35.99 -56.11
N PRO A 8 -10.16 -37.02 -56.62
CA PRO A 8 -9.62 -38.38 -56.74
C PRO A 8 -8.47 -38.50 -57.74
N ASP A 9 -8.51 -37.71 -58.82
CA ASP A 9 -7.55 -37.75 -59.93
C ASP A 9 -6.33 -36.83 -59.71
N SER A 10 -6.12 -36.36 -58.48
CA SER A 10 -5.00 -35.50 -58.12
C SER A 10 -3.74 -36.32 -57.78
N ASP A 11 -2.58 -35.79 -58.15
CA ASP A 11 -1.28 -36.32 -57.71
C ASP A 11 -1.06 -36.24 -56.18
N ILE A 12 -1.90 -35.48 -55.47
CA ILE A 12 -1.85 -35.34 -54.01
C ILE A 12 -2.74 -36.42 -53.38
N PRO A 13 -2.23 -37.24 -52.45
CA PRO A 13 -3.04 -38.22 -51.74
C PRO A 13 -4.23 -37.57 -51.03
N ALA A 14 -5.42 -38.18 -51.14
CA ALA A 14 -6.64 -37.64 -50.56
C ALA A 14 -6.57 -37.38 -49.03
N SER A 15 -5.79 -38.17 -48.29
CA SER A 15 -5.51 -37.93 -46.87
C SER A 15 -4.77 -36.60 -46.65
N ASN A 16 -3.81 -36.28 -47.51
CA ASN A 16 -3.01 -35.06 -47.42
C ASN A 16 -3.84 -33.85 -47.86
N GLN A 17 -4.69 -33.99 -48.88
CA GLN A 17 -5.66 -32.96 -49.28
C GLN A 17 -6.57 -32.60 -48.10
N LEU A 18 -7.15 -33.59 -47.43
CA LEU A 18 -8.02 -33.38 -46.27
C LEU A 18 -7.26 -32.76 -45.08
N PHE A 19 -6.07 -33.28 -44.77
CA PHE A 19 -5.22 -32.76 -43.70
C PHE A 19 -4.93 -31.26 -43.88
N ASN A 20 -4.51 -30.86 -45.08
CA ASN A 20 -4.17 -29.47 -45.38
C ASN A 20 -5.40 -28.55 -45.33
N GLN A 21 -6.56 -29.01 -45.82
CA GLN A 21 -7.80 -28.22 -45.74
C GLN A 21 -8.27 -28.01 -44.30
N ILE A 22 -8.22 -29.04 -43.45
CA ILE A 22 -8.60 -28.90 -42.03
C ILE A 22 -7.60 -27.98 -41.32
N ARG A 23 -6.30 -28.15 -41.56
CA ARG A 23 -5.25 -27.28 -40.99
C ARG A 23 -5.44 -25.83 -41.39
N PHE A 24 -5.79 -25.55 -42.65
CA PHE A 24 -6.07 -24.19 -43.11
C PHE A 24 -7.35 -23.61 -42.49
N ALA A 25 -8.40 -24.41 -42.35
CA ALA A 25 -9.64 -23.99 -41.69
C ALA A 25 -9.44 -23.66 -40.20
N ILE A 26 -8.53 -24.36 -39.51
CA ILE A 26 -8.09 -24.03 -38.15
C ILE A 26 -7.28 -22.72 -38.15
N ALA A 27 -6.28 -22.59 -39.02
CA ALA A 27 -5.41 -21.41 -39.09
C ALA A 27 -6.17 -20.12 -39.44
N SER A 28 -7.21 -20.22 -40.27
CA SER A 28 -8.10 -19.11 -40.65
C SER A 28 -9.21 -18.82 -39.61
N ARG A 29 -9.18 -19.49 -38.45
CA ARG A 29 -10.18 -19.40 -37.36
C ARG A 29 -11.62 -19.74 -37.77
N GLN A 30 -11.82 -20.43 -38.90
CA GLN A 30 -13.13 -20.97 -39.26
C GLN A 30 -13.57 -22.09 -38.29
N PHE A 31 -12.60 -22.78 -37.70
CA PHE A 31 -12.78 -23.56 -36.47
C PHE A 31 -11.96 -22.92 -35.35
N PRO A 32 -12.56 -22.09 -34.49
CA PRO A 32 -11.84 -21.45 -33.39
C PRO A 32 -11.39 -22.47 -32.33
N PRO A 33 -10.41 -22.12 -31.47
CA PRO A 33 -10.02 -22.94 -30.33
C PRO A 33 -11.22 -23.40 -29.49
N GLY A 34 -11.21 -24.67 -29.08
CA GLY A 34 -12.32 -25.30 -28.34
C GLY A 34 -13.52 -25.67 -29.21
N HIS A 35 -13.51 -25.38 -30.52
CA HIS A 35 -14.59 -25.79 -31.39
C HIS A 35 -14.47 -27.26 -31.82
N ARG A 36 -15.61 -27.94 -31.91
CA ARG A 36 -15.68 -29.36 -32.29
C ARG A 36 -15.54 -29.52 -33.79
N LEU A 37 -14.60 -30.33 -34.24
CA LEU A 37 -14.48 -30.72 -35.64
C LEU A 37 -15.57 -31.73 -36.03
N PRO A 38 -15.95 -31.80 -37.32
CA PRO A 38 -16.95 -32.75 -37.77
C PRO A 38 -16.56 -34.20 -37.45
N SER A 39 -17.52 -35.04 -37.08
CA SER A 39 -17.23 -36.44 -36.80
C SER A 39 -16.68 -37.18 -38.03
N THR A 40 -15.96 -38.29 -37.81
CA THR A 40 -15.48 -39.15 -38.90
C THR A 40 -16.61 -39.63 -39.81
N ARG A 41 -17.81 -39.83 -39.26
CA ARG A 41 -19.02 -40.17 -40.03
C ARG A 41 -19.49 -39.02 -40.92
N GLN A 42 -19.52 -37.79 -40.40
CA GLN A 42 -19.91 -36.60 -41.16
C GLN A 42 -18.92 -36.30 -42.28
N LEU A 43 -17.62 -36.34 -42.00
CA LEU A 43 -16.60 -36.16 -43.03
C LEU A 43 -16.65 -37.26 -44.10
N ALA A 44 -16.90 -38.53 -43.72
CA ALA A 44 -17.02 -39.61 -44.70
C ALA A 44 -18.21 -39.38 -45.64
N MET A 45 -19.35 -38.92 -45.11
CA MET A 45 -20.51 -38.56 -45.93
C MET A 45 -20.22 -37.38 -46.87
N GLN A 46 -19.43 -36.41 -46.41
CA GLN A 46 -19.14 -35.19 -47.14
C GLN A 46 -18.08 -35.37 -48.23
N THR A 47 -17.04 -36.13 -47.93
CA THR A 47 -15.83 -36.26 -48.77
C THR A 47 -15.76 -37.57 -49.55
N GLY A 48 -16.62 -38.54 -49.23
CA GLY A 48 -16.57 -39.89 -49.79
C GLY A 48 -15.40 -40.75 -49.29
N LEU A 49 -14.56 -40.24 -48.39
CA LEU A 49 -13.38 -40.96 -47.89
C LEU A 49 -13.74 -42.06 -46.90
N HIS A 50 -12.96 -43.14 -46.95
CA HIS A 50 -13.08 -44.22 -45.97
C HIS A 50 -12.74 -43.71 -44.55
N ARG A 51 -13.54 -44.12 -43.56
CA ARG A 51 -13.43 -43.64 -42.17
C ARG A 51 -12.03 -43.84 -41.58
N ASN A 52 -11.36 -44.95 -41.89
CA ASN A 52 -9.99 -45.20 -41.42
C ASN A 52 -8.98 -44.15 -41.91
N THR A 53 -9.15 -43.64 -43.14
CA THR A 53 -8.31 -42.57 -43.70
C THR A 53 -8.54 -41.27 -42.95
N ILE A 54 -9.79 -40.95 -42.62
CA ILE A 54 -10.15 -39.76 -41.85
C ILE A 54 -9.61 -39.86 -40.41
N SER A 55 -9.72 -41.03 -39.78
CA SER A 55 -9.13 -41.27 -38.46
C SER A 55 -7.61 -41.09 -38.45
N LYS A 56 -6.91 -41.49 -39.53
CA LYS A 56 -5.47 -41.25 -39.68
C LYS A 56 -5.16 -39.76 -39.81
N VAL A 57 -5.95 -39.02 -40.60
CA VAL A 57 -5.81 -37.56 -40.72
C VAL A 57 -6.01 -36.86 -39.37
N TYR A 58 -7.00 -37.29 -38.58
CA TYR A 58 -7.21 -36.74 -37.25
C TYR A 58 -6.10 -37.06 -36.26
N ARG A 59 -5.58 -38.29 -36.28
CA ARG A 59 -4.41 -38.65 -35.48
C ARG A 59 -3.20 -37.80 -35.89
N GLN A 60 -2.99 -37.58 -37.17
CA GLN A 60 -1.92 -36.71 -37.65
C GLN A 60 -2.11 -35.25 -37.20
N LEU A 61 -3.33 -34.72 -37.18
CA LEU A 61 -3.61 -33.38 -36.65
C LEU A 61 -3.34 -33.29 -35.14
N GLU A 62 -3.64 -34.37 -34.41
CA GLU A 62 -3.36 -34.51 -32.97
C GLU A 62 -1.86 -34.59 -32.69
N ASP A 63 -1.11 -35.38 -33.50
CA ASP A 63 0.36 -35.47 -33.44
C ASP A 63 1.04 -34.12 -33.72
N HIS A 64 0.45 -33.32 -34.62
CA HIS A 64 0.86 -31.94 -34.88
C HIS A 64 0.40 -30.93 -33.81
N GLY A 65 -0.31 -31.39 -32.77
CA GLY A 65 -0.79 -30.58 -31.65
C GLY A 65 -1.93 -29.63 -31.99
N LEU A 66 -2.54 -29.73 -33.17
CA LEU A 66 -3.59 -28.81 -33.64
C LEU A 66 -4.97 -29.12 -33.05
N VAL A 67 -5.20 -30.36 -32.66
CA VAL A 67 -6.47 -30.87 -32.13
C VAL A 67 -6.22 -31.80 -30.95
N GLU A 68 -7.27 -32.06 -30.16
CA GLU A 68 -7.27 -33.05 -29.09
C GLU A 68 -8.52 -33.93 -29.18
N ALA A 69 -8.35 -35.24 -28.97
CA ALA A 69 -9.45 -36.18 -28.88
C ALA A 69 -9.99 -36.25 -27.44
N GLN A 70 -11.27 -35.92 -27.24
CA GLN A 70 -11.95 -36.11 -25.97
C GLN A 70 -12.77 -37.41 -26.03
N ALA A 71 -12.41 -38.39 -25.19
CA ALA A 71 -13.05 -39.70 -25.15
C ALA A 71 -14.58 -39.57 -25.01
N GLY A 72 -15.33 -40.17 -25.94
CA GLY A 72 -16.80 -40.12 -25.97
C GLY A 72 -17.44 -38.80 -26.45
N SER A 73 -16.67 -37.73 -26.61
CA SER A 73 -17.18 -36.38 -26.90
C SER A 73 -16.86 -35.89 -28.31
N GLY A 74 -15.70 -36.25 -28.87
CA GLY A 74 -15.31 -35.87 -30.24
C GLY A 74 -13.89 -35.33 -30.32
N ILE A 75 -13.59 -34.60 -31.38
CA ILE A 75 -12.27 -34.00 -31.63
C ILE A 75 -12.44 -32.48 -31.61
N TYR A 76 -11.60 -31.80 -30.86
CA TYR A 76 -11.69 -30.35 -30.63
C TYR A 76 -10.40 -29.66 -31.06
N VAL A 77 -10.52 -28.43 -31.57
CA VAL A 77 -9.35 -27.61 -31.94
C VAL A 77 -8.63 -27.18 -30.67
N LYS A 78 -7.32 -27.46 -30.59
CA LYS A 78 -6.50 -27.10 -29.42
C LYS A 78 -6.29 -25.58 -29.38
N ALA A 79 -6.30 -25.01 -28.17
CA ALA A 79 -5.89 -23.62 -27.96
C ALA A 79 -4.37 -23.49 -28.09
N LEU A 80 -3.88 -23.34 -29.33
CA LEU A 80 -2.48 -23.07 -29.61
C LEU A 80 -2.24 -21.55 -29.63
N GLY A 81 -1.48 -21.06 -28.65
CA GLY A 81 -0.96 -19.70 -28.62
C GLY A 81 -2.03 -18.65 -28.32
N HIS A 82 -2.10 -18.18 -27.09
CA HIS A 82 -2.47 -16.77 -26.89
C HIS A 82 -1.37 -15.93 -27.54
N GLU A 83 -1.74 -14.86 -28.25
CA GLU A 83 -0.80 -13.93 -28.92
C GLU A 83 0.17 -13.25 -27.95
N GLY A 84 0.01 -13.44 -26.63
CA GLY A 84 1.06 -13.23 -25.64
C GLY A 84 1.83 -14.52 -25.40
N GLY A 85 3.06 -14.61 -25.92
CA GLY A 85 3.97 -15.74 -25.69
C GLY A 85 4.06 -16.14 -24.22
N SER A 86 4.45 -17.40 -23.97
CA SER A 86 4.61 -17.99 -22.64
C SER A 86 5.33 -17.01 -21.71
N ARG A 87 4.54 -16.31 -20.88
CA ARG A 87 5.08 -15.37 -19.90
C ARG A 87 5.86 -16.23 -18.91
N ALA A 88 7.15 -15.95 -18.75
CA ALA A 88 7.96 -16.60 -17.74
C ALA A 88 7.19 -16.57 -16.41
N SER A 89 6.82 -17.75 -15.91
CA SER A 89 6.15 -17.90 -14.63
C SER A 89 7.14 -17.52 -13.55
N SER A 90 7.13 -16.25 -13.13
CA SER A 90 7.88 -15.82 -11.96
C SER A 90 7.20 -16.39 -10.71
N PRO A 91 7.93 -17.00 -9.75
CA PRO A 91 7.36 -17.47 -8.48
C PRO A 91 6.74 -16.32 -7.65
N ILE A 92 7.06 -15.07 -7.98
CA ILE A 92 6.44 -13.87 -7.39
C ILE A 92 4.97 -13.73 -7.83
N LEU A 93 4.59 -14.19 -9.02
CA LEU A 93 3.22 -14.12 -9.53
C LEU A 93 2.25 -15.04 -8.79
N GLU A 94 2.75 -16.12 -8.17
CA GLU A 94 1.93 -17.01 -7.33
C GLU A 94 1.43 -16.29 -6.07
N HIS A 95 2.24 -15.35 -5.54
CA HIS A 95 1.89 -14.55 -4.37
C HIS A 95 0.95 -13.38 -4.70
N TYR A 96 0.89 -12.97 -5.97
CA TYR A 96 0.08 -11.82 -6.42
C TYR A 96 -0.66 -12.18 -7.71
N PRO A 97 -1.77 -12.94 -7.64
CA PRO A 97 -2.45 -13.49 -8.83
C PRO A 97 -3.03 -12.42 -9.76
N GLN A 98 -3.33 -11.23 -9.23
CA GLN A 98 -3.83 -10.09 -10.01
C GLN A 98 -2.72 -9.19 -10.57
N ALA A 99 -1.46 -9.37 -10.18
CA ALA A 99 -0.37 -8.49 -10.58
C ALA A 99 -0.21 -8.40 -12.11
N ASN A 100 -0.35 -9.54 -12.80
CA ASN A 100 -0.29 -9.58 -14.27
C ASN A 100 -1.34 -8.69 -14.92
N GLN A 101 -2.56 -8.68 -14.38
CA GLN A 101 -3.65 -7.88 -14.91
C GLN A 101 -3.41 -6.38 -14.66
N ILE A 102 -2.93 -6.02 -13.47
CA ILE A 102 -2.60 -4.62 -13.12
C ILE A 102 -1.48 -4.08 -14.00
N ILE A 103 -0.41 -4.87 -14.21
CA ILE A 103 0.72 -4.49 -15.06
C ILE A 103 0.27 -4.32 -16.52
N GLN A 104 -0.51 -5.26 -17.06
CA GLN A 104 -1.08 -5.14 -18.40
C GLN A 104 -1.91 -3.88 -18.56
N GLN A 105 -2.87 -3.66 -17.68
CA GLN A 105 -3.75 -2.50 -17.73
C GLN A 105 -2.97 -1.18 -17.66
N SER A 106 -1.93 -1.12 -16.81
CA SER A 106 -1.09 0.07 -16.69
C SER A 106 -0.26 0.32 -17.94
N LEU A 107 0.31 -0.74 -18.55
CA LEU A 107 1.05 -0.63 -19.81
C LEU A 107 0.14 -0.25 -20.98
N ASP A 108 -1.03 -0.88 -21.12
CA ASP A 108 -1.99 -0.56 -22.19
C ASP A 108 -2.47 0.91 -22.09
N ASN A 109 -2.66 1.41 -20.87
CA ASN A 109 -2.99 2.82 -20.61
C ASN A 109 -1.85 3.78 -21.02
N LEU A 110 -0.60 3.41 -20.83
CA LEU A 110 0.54 4.22 -21.26
C LEU A 110 0.72 4.17 -22.79
N LEU A 111 0.65 2.98 -23.38
CA LEU A 111 0.76 2.78 -24.82
C LEU A 111 -0.35 3.52 -25.58
N SER A 112 -1.58 3.52 -25.07
CA SER A 112 -2.70 4.25 -25.69
C SER A 112 -2.53 5.78 -25.65
N GLN A 113 -1.68 6.31 -24.77
CA GLN A 113 -1.29 7.72 -24.73
C GLN A 113 -0.11 8.04 -25.66
N GLY A 114 0.39 7.06 -26.42
CA GLY A 114 1.54 7.22 -27.32
C GLY A 114 2.90 7.00 -26.67
N CYS A 115 2.94 6.55 -25.42
CA CYS A 115 4.19 6.19 -24.72
C CYS A 115 4.76 4.89 -25.31
N SER A 116 6.05 4.85 -25.62
CA SER A 116 6.73 3.62 -26.05
C SER A 116 7.02 2.69 -24.87
N LEU A 117 7.30 1.41 -25.16
CA LEU A 117 7.67 0.45 -24.11
C LEU A 117 8.96 0.85 -23.36
N ASN A 118 9.90 1.52 -24.04
CA ASN A 118 11.13 2.00 -23.40
C ASN A 118 10.85 3.17 -22.45
N GLU A 119 10.02 4.13 -22.85
CA GLU A 119 9.60 5.24 -21.99
C GLU A 119 8.78 4.74 -20.80
N ALA A 120 7.85 3.80 -21.03
CA ALA A 120 7.10 3.17 -19.94
C ALA A 120 8.03 2.46 -18.95
N ARG A 121 9.04 1.72 -19.45
CA ARG A 121 10.06 1.10 -18.60
C ARG A 121 10.83 2.13 -17.78
N GLU A 122 11.27 3.23 -18.39
CA GLU A 122 11.97 4.30 -17.68
C GLU A 122 11.10 4.94 -16.60
N LEU A 123 9.82 5.21 -16.88
CA LEU A 123 8.87 5.76 -15.91
C LEU A 123 8.65 4.82 -14.72
N PHE A 124 8.42 3.53 -14.99
CA PHE A 124 8.25 2.54 -13.93
C PHE A 124 9.50 2.37 -13.09
N LEU A 125 10.68 2.24 -13.71
CA LEU A 125 11.94 2.09 -12.99
C LEU A 125 12.26 3.36 -12.19
N ALA A 126 12.04 4.55 -12.75
CA ALA A 126 12.26 5.80 -12.04
C ALA A 126 11.38 5.90 -10.78
N GLU A 127 10.09 5.56 -10.88
CA GLU A 127 9.17 5.55 -9.75
C GLU A 127 9.56 4.49 -8.70
N ILE A 128 9.90 3.27 -9.13
CA ILE A 128 10.32 2.17 -8.24
C ILE A 128 11.63 2.54 -7.53
N ASP A 129 12.64 2.96 -8.27
CA ASP A 129 13.94 3.35 -7.72
C ASP A 129 13.78 4.54 -6.77
N TRP A 130 12.91 5.50 -7.10
CA TRP A 130 12.59 6.61 -6.22
C TRP A 130 11.95 6.13 -4.92
N ARG A 131 10.97 5.23 -4.96
CA ARG A 131 10.34 4.64 -3.75
C ARG A 131 11.33 3.83 -2.91
N LEU A 132 12.15 3.01 -3.56
CA LEU A 132 13.18 2.20 -2.88
C LEU A 132 14.22 3.08 -2.18
N ARG A 133 14.68 4.15 -2.83
CA ARG A 133 15.57 5.16 -2.20
C ARG A 133 14.91 5.84 -1.01
N CYS A 134 13.62 6.15 -1.10
CA CYS A 134 12.85 6.81 -0.04
C CYS A 134 12.57 5.90 1.17
N SER A 135 12.53 4.58 0.98
CA SER A 135 12.32 3.59 2.07
C SER A 135 13.55 3.35 2.96
N ALA A 136 14.73 3.89 2.60
CA ALA A 136 15.97 3.65 3.33
C ALA A 136 16.07 4.43 4.66
N ARG A 137 15.38 5.57 4.80
CA ARG A 137 15.41 6.38 6.03
C ARG A 137 14.24 7.35 6.12
N VAL A 138 13.58 7.38 7.28
CA VAL A 138 12.50 8.33 7.59
C VAL A 138 13.05 9.45 8.46
N LEU A 139 12.86 10.68 8.00
CA LEU A 139 13.27 11.91 8.68
C LEU A 139 12.02 12.59 9.23
N VAL A 140 11.86 12.64 10.55
CA VAL A 140 10.77 13.40 11.17
C VAL A 140 11.23 14.83 11.38
N THR A 141 10.37 15.80 11.03
CA THR A 141 10.70 17.21 11.22
C THR A 141 9.59 18.00 11.91
N ALA A 142 10.00 18.88 12.82
CA ALA A 142 9.17 19.81 13.58
C ALA A 142 9.96 21.09 13.89
N PRO A 143 9.30 22.23 14.14
CA PRO A 143 9.99 23.47 14.51
C PRO A 143 10.81 23.30 15.79
N THR A 144 11.96 23.97 15.90
CA THR A 144 12.80 23.91 17.11
C THR A 144 12.05 24.33 18.36
N GLN A 145 11.14 25.30 18.22
CA GLN A 145 10.31 25.83 19.32
C GLN A 145 9.33 24.80 19.91
N ASP A 146 9.01 23.74 19.17
CA ASP A 146 8.12 22.67 19.62
C ASP A 146 8.61 21.29 19.14
N ILE A 147 9.91 21.06 19.36
CA ILE A 147 10.58 19.82 18.95
C ILE A 147 9.96 18.58 19.61
N GLY A 148 9.24 18.75 20.72
CA GLY A 148 8.51 17.68 21.40
C GLY A 148 7.48 16.98 20.52
N ILE A 149 6.81 17.70 19.60
CA ILE A 149 5.94 17.07 18.60
C ILE A 149 6.74 16.12 17.71
N GLY A 150 7.92 16.55 17.27
CA GLY A 150 8.83 15.73 16.50
C GLY A 150 9.29 14.49 17.26
N GLN A 151 9.52 14.59 18.57
CA GLN A 151 9.87 13.45 19.41
C GLN A 151 8.72 12.45 19.54
N LEU A 152 7.48 12.93 19.77
CA LEU A 152 6.29 12.09 19.82
C LEU A 152 6.08 11.35 18.49
N MET A 153 6.13 12.08 17.37
CA MET A 153 6.01 11.50 16.04
C MET A 153 7.12 10.47 15.78
N ALA A 154 8.38 10.77 16.11
CA ALA A 154 9.49 9.87 15.88
C ALA A 154 9.33 8.55 16.65
N GLN A 155 8.96 8.60 17.93
CA GLN A 155 8.75 7.41 18.75
C GLN A 155 7.62 6.52 18.20
N GLU A 156 6.49 7.13 17.84
CA GLU A 156 5.35 6.38 17.28
C GLU A 156 5.67 5.76 15.93
N LEU A 157 6.34 6.50 15.05
CA LEU A 157 6.72 6.01 13.73
C LEU A 157 7.77 4.91 13.80
N GLU A 158 8.75 5.02 14.69
CA GLU A 158 9.78 3.99 14.87
C GLU A 158 9.15 2.65 15.31
N VAL A 159 8.21 2.69 16.24
CA VAL A 159 7.45 1.50 16.68
C VAL A 159 6.56 0.96 15.55
N ALA A 160 5.85 1.83 14.83
CA ALA A 160 4.88 1.42 13.82
C ALA A 160 5.53 0.88 12.54
N LEU A 161 6.64 1.48 12.10
CA LEU A 161 7.31 1.18 10.84
C LEU A 161 8.48 0.19 11.00
N LYS A 162 9.00 0.00 12.22
CA LYS A 162 10.17 -0.86 12.51
C LYS A 162 11.42 -0.51 11.71
N ILE A 163 11.59 0.77 11.38
CA ILE A 163 12.75 1.33 10.70
C ILE A 163 13.29 2.50 11.52
N PRO A 164 14.60 2.81 11.42
CA PRO A 164 15.18 3.93 12.15
C PRO A 164 14.56 5.26 11.69
N VAL A 165 14.08 6.03 12.66
CA VAL A 165 13.49 7.35 12.43
C VAL A 165 14.42 8.42 13.02
N GLN A 166 14.83 9.39 12.21
CA GLN A 166 15.70 10.47 12.65
C GLN A 166 14.89 11.76 12.81
N LEU A 167 14.92 12.35 14.01
CA LEU A 167 14.32 13.66 14.26
C LEU A 167 15.28 14.80 13.87
N ILE A 168 14.82 15.73 13.03
CA ILE A 168 15.58 16.89 12.56
C ILE A 168 14.70 18.15 12.70
N PRO A 169 15.15 19.21 13.39
CA PRO A 169 14.44 20.47 13.40
C PRO A 169 14.29 21.06 12.00
N ILE A 170 13.14 21.67 11.68
CA ILE A 170 12.86 22.23 10.34
C ILE A 170 13.96 23.21 9.91
N GLU A 171 14.48 23.99 10.86
CA GLU A 171 15.53 24.99 10.63
C GLU A 171 16.86 24.37 10.19
N LYS A 172 17.12 23.09 10.53
CA LYS A 172 18.32 22.32 10.15
C LYS A 172 18.06 21.31 9.03
N LEU A 173 16.84 21.28 8.49
CA LEU A 173 16.44 20.29 7.51
C LEU A 173 17.21 20.44 6.19
N ALA A 174 17.48 21.68 5.75
CA ALA A 174 18.23 21.96 4.52
C ALA A 174 19.63 21.32 4.54
N GLU A 175 20.40 21.58 5.60
CA GLU A 175 21.77 21.07 5.78
C GLU A 175 21.79 19.54 5.79
N THR A 176 20.78 18.92 6.41
CA THR A 176 20.74 17.47 6.54
C THR A 176 20.36 16.79 5.22
N ILE A 177 19.44 17.38 4.44
CA ILE A 177 19.07 16.85 3.13
C ILE A 177 20.24 16.95 2.15
N GLU A 178 21.05 18.01 2.21
CA GLU A 178 22.23 18.13 1.35
C GLU A 178 23.26 17.01 1.58
N GLN A 179 23.37 16.54 2.82
CA GLN A 179 24.23 15.41 3.18
C GLN A 179 23.59 14.05 2.85
N VAL A 180 22.28 14.01 2.67
CA VAL A 180 21.49 12.78 2.53
C VAL A 180 20.45 12.96 1.42
N PRO A 181 20.84 12.70 0.15
CA PRO A 181 19.98 12.96 -1.01
C PRO A 181 18.78 12.00 -1.14
N SER A 182 18.66 11.00 -0.27
CA SER A 182 17.58 10.01 -0.29
C SER A 182 16.96 9.81 1.09
N GLY A 183 15.73 10.27 1.28
CA GLY A 183 14.96 10.07 2.51
C GLY A 183 13.52 10.56 2.36
N THR A 184 12.64 10.05 3.22
CA THR A 184 11.26 10.53 3.33
C THR A 184 11.15 11.47 4.51
N VAL A 185 10.81 12.73 4.28
CA VAL A 185 10.51 13.69 5.35
C VAL A 185 9.07 13.53 5.78
N VAL A 186 8.85 13.35 7.07
CA VAL A 186 7.54 13.23 7.69
C VAL A 186 7.36 14.41 8.63
N THR A 187 6.23 15.11 8.51
CA THR A 187 5.90 16.24 9.39
C THR A 187 4.42 16.30 9.65
N SER A 188 4.02 17.02 10.69
CA SER A 188 2.61 17.29 10.95
C SER A 188 2.02 18.12 9.82
N ARG A 189 0.75 17.88 9.46
CA ARG A 189 0.03 18.69 8.47
C ARG A 189 0.05 20.19 8.77
N TYR A 190 0.21 20.59 10.04
CA TYR A 190 0.39 21.99 10.43
C TYR A 190 1.66 22.65 9.87
N PHE A 191 2.72 21.88 9.65
CA PHE A 191 4.04 22.39 9.25
C PHE A 191 4.45 21.98 7.83
N ILE A 192 3.56 21.35 7.07
CA ILE A 192 3.85 20.88 5.71
C ILE A 192 4.41 21.98 4.82
N GLY A 193 3.83 23.18 4.83
CA GLY A 193 4.29 24.28 3.98
C GLY A 193 5.73 24.72 4.29
N GLN A 194 6.14 24.68 5.57
CA GLN A 194 7.52 24.99 5.98
C GLN A 194 8.48 23.87 5.55
N ALA A 195 8.08 22.61 5.72
CA ALA A 195 8.87 21.46 5.32
C ALA A 195 9.05 21.39 3.79
N GLU A 196 7.98 21.60 3.01
CA GLU A 196 8.00 21.60 1.55
C GLU A 196 8.83 22.75 0.97
N ALA A 197 8.79 23.94 1.59
CA ALA A 197 9.64 25.06 1.17
C ALA A 197 11.14 24.71 1.22
N VAL A 198 11.53 23.83 2.15
CA VAL A 198 12.93 23.40 2.32
C VAL A 198 13.26 22.16 1.47
N ALA A 199 12.37 21.16 1.46
CA ALA A 199 12.60 19.86 0.84
C ALA A 199 12.25 19.81 -0.66
N GLY A 200 11.26 20.57 -1.10
CA GLY A 200 10.77 20.60 -2.49
C GLY A 200 11.86 20.90 -3.53
N PRO A 201 12.68 21.96 -3.36
CA PRO A 201 13.79 22.26 -4.27
C PRO A 201 14.83 21.16 -4.40
N ARG A 202 14.89 20.23 -3.44
CA ARG A 202 15.88 19.15 -3.35
C ARG A 202 15.31 17.80 -3.77
N SER A 203 14.11 17.77 -4.38
CA SER A 203 13.41 16.55 -4.81
C SER A 203 13.19 15.52 -3.69
N VAL A 204 13.14 15.99 -2.44
CA VAL A 204 12.88 15.14 -1.28
C VAL A 204 11.39 15.06 -1.01
N ARG A 205 10.91 13.83 -0.79
CA ARG A 205 9.51 13.57 -0.50
C ARG A 205 9.13 14.10 0.87
N VAL A 206 8.07 14.91 0.94
CA VAL A 206 7.43 15.29 2.20
C VAL A 206 6.10 14.57 2.31
N ILE A 207 5.86 13.88 3.42
CA ILE A 207 4.59 13.22 3.73
C ILE A 207 3.99 13.87 4.98
N PRO A 208 2.82 14.53 4.87
CA PRO A 208 2.11 15.02 6.04
C PRO A 208 1.50 13.87 6.83
N VAL A 209 1.53 13.98 8.15
CA VAL A 209 0.75 13.15 9.06
C VAL A 209 -0.35 13.95 9.75
N ASP A 210 -1.50 13.31 9.92
CA ASP A 210 -2.61 13.82 10.69
C ASP A 210 -2.43 13.56 12.17
N ILE A 211 -2.82 14.54 12.97
CA ILE A 211 -2.90 14.39 14.41
C ILE A 211 -4.09 13.47 14.75
N TYR A 212 -3.92 12.70 15.81
CA TYR A 212 -4.95 11.88 16.43
C TYR A 212 -6.20 12.70 16.78
N ASP A 213 -7.36 12.04 16.67
CA ASP A 213 -8.65 12.63 17.04
C ASP A 213 -8.88 12.50 18.56
N PHE A 214 -8.71 13.63 19.26
CA PHE A 214 -8.84 13.73 20.72
C PHE A 214 -10.29 13.80 21.22
N ALA A 215 -11.29 13.36 20.43
CA ALA A 215 -12.70 13.42 20.83
C ALA A 215 -13.00 12.72 22.17
N LYS A 216 -12.28 11.63 22.48
CA LYS A 216 -12.46 10.89 23.75
C LYS A 216 -12.00 11.70 24.95
N GLU A 217 -10.83 12.33 24.83
CA GLU A 217 -10.22 13.16 25.87
C GLU A 217 -11.03 14.44 26.07
N ILE A 218 -11.53 15.04 24.99
CA ILE A 218 -12.43 16.20 25.03
C ILE A 218 -13.72 15.85 25.77
N ALA A 219 -14.34 14.70 25.45
CA ALA A 219 -15.55 14.24 26.14
C ALA A 219 -15.31 14.01 27.63
N LEU A 220 -14.15 13.46 28.00
CA LEU A 220 -13.75 13.31 29.40
C LEU A 220 -13.67 14.67 30.11
N VAL A 221 -12.98 15.65 29.52
CA VAL A 221 -12.85 16.99 30.09
C VAL A 221 -14.21 17.66 30.26
N GLN A 222 -15.11 17.48 29.29
CA GLN A 222 -16.47 18.01 29.35
C GLN A 222 -17.32 17.41 30.48
N GLN A 223 -16.99 16.21 30.96
CA GLN A 223 -17.70 15.55 32.05
C GLN A 223 -17.10 15.81 33.44
N LEU A 224 -15.97 16.53 33.53
CA LEU A 224 -15.32 16.80 34.82
C LEU A 224 -16.22 17.69 35.72
N PRO A 225 -16.28 17.43 37.04
CA PRO A 225 -16.97 18.32 37.97
C PRO A 225 -16.35 19.72 38.02
N LYS A 226 -17.16 20.73 38.37
CA LYS A 226 -16.67 22.10 38.59
C LYS A 226 -15.61 22.15 39.70
N GLY A 227 -14.60 23.00 39.54
CA GLY A 227 -13.48 23.14 40.47
C GLY A 227 -12.46 21.99 40.41
N THR A 228 -12.52 21.15 39.38
CA THR A 228 -11.54 20.06 39.22
C THR A 228 -10.19 20.61 38.78
N TYR A 229 -9.12 20.19 39.45
CA TYR A 229 -7.74 20.38 38.98
C TYR A 229 -7.38 19.30 37.97
N LEU A 230 -7.10 19.72 36.73
CA LEU A 230 -6.70 18.86 35.62
C LEU A 230 -5.23 19.09 35.31
N GLY A 231 -4.43 18.03 35.45
CA GLY A 231 -3.03 18.01 35.05
C GLY A 231 -2.88 17.60 33.59
N ILE A 232 -2.04 18.30 32.84
CA ILE A 232 -1.67 17.94 31.46
C ILE A 232 -0.17 17.91 31.34
N ILE A 233 0.37 16.75 30.97
CA ILE A 233 1.81 16.51 30.94
C ILE A 233 2.19 15.99 29.57
N SER A 234 3.12 16.66 28.89
CA SER A 234 3.51 16.28 27.53
C SER A 234 4.97 16.61 27.23
N LEU A 235 5.57 15.92 26.26
CA LEU A 235 6.83 16.34 25.65
C LEU A 235 6.69 17.67 24.88
N SER A 236 5.51 17.92 24.28
CA SER A 236 5.27 19.05 23.39
C SER A 236 4.74 20.26 24.14
N SER A 237 5.49 21.35 24.08
CA SER A 237 5.07 22.63 24.64
C SER A 237 3.94 23.28 23.84
N GLY A 238 3.86 23.04 22.52
CA GLY A 238 2.79 23.57 21.69
C GLY A 238 1.49 22.81 21.87
N LEU A 239 1.55 21.48 22.09
CA LEU A 239 0.36 20.69 22.45
C LEU A 239 -0.18 21.12 23.82
N LEU A 240 0.68 21.38 24.81
CA LEU A 240 0.26 21.92 26.10
C LEU A 240 -0.46 23.26 25.94
N ARG A 241 0.13 24.19 25.19
CA ARG A 241 -0.46 25.51 24.91
C ARG A 241 -1.81 25.39 24.19
N ALA A 242 -1.89 24.59 23.13
CA ALA A 242 -3.12 24.36 22.38
C ALA A 242 -4.20 23.75 23.27
N THR A 243 -3.83 22.76 24.10
CA THR A 243 -4.77 22.07 24.98
C THR A 243 -5.32 23.00 26.06
N GLU A 244 -4.48 23.85 26.65
CA GLU A 244 -4.90 24.85 27.63
C GLU A 244 -5.95 25.80 27.04
N VAL A 245 -5.71 26.32 25.83
CA VAL A 245 -6.67 27.18 25.11
C VAL A 245 -7.97 26.44 24.80
N ILE A 246 -7.90 25.20 24.31
CA ILE A 246 -9.08 24.39 23.97
C ILE A 246 -9.92 24.13 25.22
N ILE A 247 -9.31 23.72 26.33
CA ILE A 247 -10.03 23.40 27.57
C ILE A 247 -10.63 24.66 28.18
N HIS A 248 -9.88 25.76 28.23
CA HIS A 248 -10.41 27.04 28.68
C HIS A 248 -11.58 27.51 27.81
N SER A 249 -11.53 27.32 26.48
CA SER A 249 -12.66 27.63 25.60
C SER A 249 -13.89 26.73 25.84
N LEU A 250 -13.70 25.48 26.27
CA LEU A 250 -14.78 24.52 26.48
C LEU A 250 -15.42 24.61 27.88
N ARG A 251 -14.64 24.96 28.90
CA ARG A 251 -15.05 24.88 30.31
C ARG A 251 -14.85 26.18 31.09
N GLY A 252 -14.14 27.17 30.54
CA GLY A 252 -13.76 28.38 31.27
C GLY A 252 -13.07 28.03 32.59
N ASP A 253 -13.43 28.75 33.65
CA ASP A 253 -12.90 28.57 34.99
C ASP A 253 -13.53 27.37 35.76
N ASP A 254 -14.45 26.62 35.15
CA ASP A 254 -15.03 25.43 35.80
C ASP A 254 -13.99 24.33 36.02
N VAL A 255 -12.86 24.34 35.30
CA VAL A 255 -11.75 23.38 35.43
C VAL A 255 -10.44 24.15 35.46
N LEU A 256 -9.63 23.90 36.49
CA LEU A 256 -8.31 24.52 36.64
C LEU A 256 -7.27 23.63 35.96
N VAL A 257 -6.64 24.14 34.90
CA VAL A 257 -5.64 23.40 34.11
C VAL A 257 -4.24 23.71 34.62
N MET A 258 -3.46 22.67 34.87
CA MET A 258 -2.04 22.77 35.19
C MET A 258 -1.22 22.00 34.16
N THR A 259 -0.22 22.65 33.55
CA THR A 259 0.60 22.05 32.49
C THR A 259 2.05 21.84 32.93
N ALA A 260 2.66 20.73 32.49
CA ALA A 260 4.10 20.49 32.66
C ALA A 260 4.69 19.87 31.40
N GLN A 261 5.82 20.42 30.96
CA GLN A 261 6.64 19.86 29.89
C GLN A 261 7.77 19.02 30.48
N LEU A 262 8.09 17.89 29.87
CA LEU A 262 9.26 17.09 30.25
C LEU A 262 10.57 17.70 29.71
N PRO A 263 11.70 17.52 30.43
CA PRO A 263 11.80 17.05 31.81
C PRO A 263 11.56 18.22 32.80
N ASN A 264 10.55 18.11 33.67
CA ASN A 264 10.31 19.10 34.73
C ASN A 264 9.68 18.43 35.97
N ASP A 265 10.50 17.69 36.70
CA ASP A 265 10.06 16.89 37.84
C ASP A 265 9.38 17.74 38.92
N TYR A 266 9.84 18.96 39.15
CA TYR A 266 9.23 19.88 40.11
C TYR A 266 7.76 20.17 39.75
N ARG A 267 7.48 20.57 38.51
CA ARG A 267 6.09 20.81 38.08
C ARG A 267 5.27 19.53 37.98
N ILE A 268 5.86 18.43 37.53
CA ILE A 268 5.17 17.12 37.46
C ILE A 268 4.72 16.71 38.86
N ASN A 269 5.60 16.79 39.86
CA ASN A 269 5.27 16.48 41.25
C ASN A 269 4.16 17.40 41.79
N ALA A 270 4.21 18.71 41.48
CA ALA A 270 3.16 19.65 41.88
C ALA A 270 1.79 19.29 41.27
N ILE A 271 1.76 18.92 39.99
CA ILE A 271 0.55 18.43 39.31
C ILE A 271 0.04 17.16 39.97
N VAL A 272 0.91 16.17 40.18
CA VAL A 272 0.53 14.87 40.73
C VAL A 272 -0.05 14.98 42.15
N ARG A 273 0.39 15.96 42.95
CA ARG A 273 -0.13 16.22 44.30
C ARG A 273 -1.50 16.90 44.33
N SER A 274 -1.82 17.70 43.32
CA SER A 274 -2.98 18.61 43.33
C SER A 274 -4.08 18.21 42.35
N ALA A 275 -3.71 17.62 41.22
CA ALA A 275 -4.64 17.23 40.17
C ALA A 275 -5.48 16.03 40.59
N LYS A 276 -6.76 16.07 40.23
CA LYS A 276 -7.67 14.91 40.36
C LYS A 276 -7.51 13.95 39.18
N VAL A 277 -7.27 14.52 38.00
CA VAL A 277 -7.08 13.79 36.73
C VAL A 277 -5.80 14.31 36.10
N VAL A 278 -4.96 13.41 35.58
CA VAL A 278 -3.76 13.75 34.81
C VAL A 278 -3.89 13.12 33.44
N ILE A 279 -3.89 13.95 32.40
CA ILE A 279 -3.84 13.53 31.00
C ILE A 279 -2.38 13.67 30.53
N CYS A 280 -1.83 12.64 29.89
CA CYS A 280 -0.48 12.70 29.36
C CYS A 280 -0.31 11.90 28.06
N ASP A 281 0.70 12.26 27.27
CA ASP A 281 1.12 11.44 26.13
C ASP A 281 1.84 10.16 26.57
N GLN A 282 1.87 9.15 25.69
CA GLN A 282 2.51 7.86 25.94
C GLN A 282 3.97 7.99 26.40
N ALA A 283 4.71 8.98 25.87
CA ALA A 283 6.11 9.22 26.22
C ALA A 283 6.28 9.71 27.67
N SER A 284 5.29 10.43 28.18
CA SER A 284 5.29 11.02 29.52
C SER A 284 4.78 10.05 30.61
N VAL A 285 4.09 8.97 30.24
CA VAL A 285 3.46 8.01 31.18
C VAL A 285 4.42 7.51 32.25
N LYS A 286 5.65 7.16 31.87
CA LYS A 286 6.64 6.64 32.82
C LYS A 286 6.98 7.68 33.90
N ALA A 287 7.31 8.90 33.48
CA ALA A 287 7.63 9.99 34.40
C ALA A 287 6.46 10.31 35.35
N VAL A 288 5.22 10.27 34.84
CA VAL A 288 4.03 10.50 35.67
C VAL A 288 3.81 9.37 36.67
N LYS A 289 3.97 8.10 36.27
CA LYS A 289 3.87 6.96 37.19
C LYS A 289 4.95 7.00 38.27
N ASP A 290 6.18 7.30 37.89
CA ASP A 290 7.31 7.43 38.83
C ASP A 290 7.03 8.56 39.83
N ALA A 291 6.49 9.70 39.37
CA ALA A 291 6.07 10.79 40.24
C ALA A 291 4.91 10.42 41.18
N ILE A 292 3.90 9.67 40.71
CA ILE A 292 2.80 9.18 41.58
C ILE A 292 3.34 8.27 42.68
N LEU A 293 4.28 7.38 42.33
CA LEU A 293 4.91 6.48 43.30
C LEU A 293 5.77 7.24 44.32
N ALA A 294 6.56 8.22 43.86
CA ALA A 294 7.43 9.02 44.72
C ALA A 294 6.66 9.87 45.75
N ASN A 295 5.44 10.30 45.43
CA ASN A 295 4.62 11.14 46.31
C ASN A 295 3.51 10.34 47.02
N ARG A 296 3.57 9.01 47.03
CA ARG A 296 2.48 8.15 47.54
C ARG A 296 2.11 8.42 49.00
N GLU A 297 3.08 8.80 49.83
CA GLU A 297 2.86 9.14 51.25
C GLU A 297 2.29 10.56 51.44
N GLU A 298 2.50 11.44 50.47
CA GLU A 298 2.04 12.85 50.52
C GLU A 298 0.66 13.04 49.88
N ILE A 299 0.11 12.02 49.22
CA ILE A 299 -1.13 12.11 48.43
C ILE A 299 -2.25 11.31 49.09
N ILE A 300 -3.33 12.01 49.47
CA ILE A 300 -4.52 11.40 50.08
C ILE A 300 -5.27 10.50 49.08
N ARG A 301 -5.34 10.92 47.81
CA ARG A 301 -5.97 10.14 46.73
C ARG A 301 -5.17 10.31 45.44
N PRO A 302 -4.64 9.22 44.85
CA PRO A 302 -3.84 9.33 43.64
C PRO A 302 -4.69 9.88 42.48
N PRO A 303 -4.11 10.72 41.60
CA PRO A 303 -4.80 11.21 40.42
C PRO A 303 -5.21 10.05 39.50
N GLN A 304 -6.34 10.19 38.83
CA GLN A 304 -6.70 9.31 37.73
C GLN A 304 -5.78 9.63 36.54
N LEU A 305 -4.92 8.68 36.16
CA LEU A 305 -4.06 8.81 35.00
C LEU A 305 -4.79 8.40 33.72
N VAL A 306 -4.82 9.29 32.74
CA VAL A 306 -5.37 9.07 31.40
C VAL A 306 -4.23 9.23 30.39
N CYS A 307 -4.01 8.19 29.61
CA CYS A 307 -2.94 8.17 28.62
C CYS A 307 -3.51 8.36 27.22
N CYS A 308 -2.99 9.35 26.49
CA CYS A 308 -3.17 9.48 25.06
C CYS A 308 -2.18 8.52 24.36
N GLU A 309 -2.68 7.39 23.88
CA GLU A 309 -1.84 6.34 23.29
C GLU A 309 -1.18 6.75 21.97
N ASN A 310 -1.81 7.64 21.21
CA ASN A 310 -1.33 8.05 19.89
C ASN A 310 -1.42 9.57 19.72
N TYR A 311 -0.39 10.13 19.10
CA TYR A 311 -0.33 11.48 18.56
C TYR A 311 -0.64 11.47 17.05
N ILE A 312 -0.22 10.43 16.32
CA ILE A 312 -0.48 10.28 14.89
C ILE A 312 -1.77 9.47 14.68
N GLY A 313 -2.63 9.95 13.77
CA GLY A 313 -3.82 9.21 13.34
C GLY A 313 -3.47 7.90 12.64
N SER A 314 -4.17 6.82 12.98
CA SER A 314 -3.93 5.46 12.42
C SER A 314 -3.99 5.40 10.88
N LYS A 315 -4.86 6.22 10.26
CA LYS A 315 -4.94 6.36 8.80
C LYS A 315 -3.64 6.89 8.20
N SER A 316 -2.98 7.84 8.86
CA SER A 316 -1.71 8.40 8.41
C SER A 316 -0.57 7.39 8.52
N ILE A 317 -0.54 6.58 9.58
CA ILE A 317 0.43 5.48 9.72
C ILE A 317 0.28 4.46 8.59
N ASN A 318 -0.95 4.03 8.29
CA ASN A 318 -1.21 3.06 7.22
C ASN A 318 -0.88 3.62 5.83
N LEU A 319 -1.18 4.90 5.60
CA LEU A 319 -0.77 5.59 4.37
C LEU A 319 0.75 5.60 4.27
N LEU A 320 1.46 6.00 5.33
CA LEU A 320 2.91 6.04 5.36
C LEU A 320 3.54 4.67 5.11
N LYS A 321 3.02 3.60 5.72
CA LYS A 321 3.44 2.21 5.44
C LYS A 321 3.33 1.86 3.96
N ARG A 322 2.17 2.13 3.36
CA ARG A 322 1.92 1.90 1.93
C ARG A 322 2.86 2.72 1.06
N GLU A 323 3.07 3.99 1.39
CA GLU A 323 3.95 4.89 0.65
C GLU A 323 5.43 4.51 0.74
N LEU A 324 5.84 3.88 1.84
CA LEU A 324 7.18 3.32 2.04
C LEU A 324 7.33 1.87 1.55
N GLY A 325 6.26 1.24 1.07
CA GLY A 325 6.26 -0.16 0.64
C GLY A 325 6.44 -1.16 1.80
N LEU A 326 6.09 -0.77 3.03
CA LEU A 326 6.14 -1.60 4.22
C LEU A 326 4.77 -2.26 4.45
N ASN A 327 4.73 -3.58 4.63
CA ASN A 327 3.53 -4.35 5.01
C ASN A 327 3.38 -4.41 6.53
#